data_AF-A0A212M087-F1
#
_entry.id   AF-A0A212M087-F1
#
_cell.length_a   1.000
_cell.length_b   1.000
_cell.length_c   1.000
_cell.angle_alpha   90.00
_cell.angle_beta   90.00
_cell.angle_gamma   90.00
#
_symmetry.space_group_name_H-M   'P 1'
#
loop_
_entity.id
_entity.type
_entity.pdbx_description
1 polymer ?
#
loop_
_entity_poly.entity_id
_entity_poly.type
_entity_poly.pdbx_seq_one_letter_code
_entity_poly.pdbx_strand_id
1 'polypeptide(L)' 'MRYYTLSVIEEAYRRQNPELTEAEIKEKAKKIHSQLNTLDISWRRSNKKFYRMNEFGHMTF' A
#
# COMPACT_ATOMS: atom_id res chain seq x y z
N MET A 1 0.51 9.48 2.89
CA MET A 1 -0.35 8.63 2.05
C MET A 1 -1.58 8.26 2.86
N ARG A 2 -2.77 8.70 2.44
CA ARG A 2 -4.03 8.60 3.21
C ARG A 2 -5.10 7.72 2.53
N TYR A 3 -4.75 6.99 1.48
CA TYR A 3 -5.76 6.53 0.51
C TYR A 3 -6.29 5.11 0.67
N TYR A 4 -5.71 4.29 1.56
CA TYR A 4 -6.16 2.91 1.76
C TYR A 4 -6.39 2.62 3.24
N THR A 5 -7.30 3.36 3.87
CA THR A 5 -7.70 3.01 5.24
C THR A 5 -8.44 1.67 5.20
N LEU A 6 -8.28 0.89 6.27
CA LEU A 6 -8.93 -0.42 6.40
C LEU A 6 -10.44 -0.34 6.11
N SER A 7 -11.10 0.73 6.57
CA SER A 7 -12.52 1.01 6.33
C SER A 7 -12.90 1.09 4.84
N VAL A 8 -12.07 1.69 4.00
CA VAL A 8 -12.34 1.81 2.55
C VAL A 8 -12.23 0.45 1.88
N ILE A 9 -11.29 -0.38 2.33
CA ILE A 9 -11.10 -1.74 1.79
C ILE A 9 -12.27 -2.64 2.22
N GLU A 10 -12.72 -2.54 3.47
CA GLU A 10 -13.91 -3.25 3.97
C GLU A 10 -15.18 -2.87 3.20
N GLU A 11 -15.39 -1.58 2.94
CA GLU A 11 -16.54 -1.11 2.17
C GLU A 11 -16.52 -1.61 0.72
N ALA A 12 -15.34 -1.64 0.09
CA ALA A 12 -15.17 -2.20 -1.25
C ALA A 12 -15.53 -3.70 -1.30
N TYR A 13 -15.09 -4.47 -0.30
CA TYR A 13 -15.43 -5.89 -0.18
C TYR A 13 -16.93 -6.11 0.02
N ARG A 14 -17.58 -5.32 0.89
CA ARG A 14 -19.03 -5.40 1.11
C ARG A 14 -19.83 -5.12 -0.17
N ARG A 15 -19.36 -4.21 -1.02
CA ARG A 15 -20.03 -3.90 -2.31
C ARG A 15 -19.81 -4.95 -3.38
N GLN A 16 -18.62 -5.55 -3.46
CA GLN A 16 -18.29 -6.51 -4.52
C GLN A 16 -18.72 -7.94 -4.22
N ASN A 17 -18.74 -8.34 -2.94
CA ASN A 17 -19.02 -9.72 -2.54
C ASN A 17 -20.00 -9.72 -1.36
N PRO A 18 -21.30 -9.45 -1.61
CA PRO A 18 -22.31 -9.43 -0.56
C PRO A 18 -22.52 -10.81 0.09
N GLU A 19 -22.04 -11.90 -0.52
CA GLU A 19 -22.08 -13.24 0.09
C GLU A 19 -21.02 -13.50 1.16
N LEU A 20 -19.99 -12.65 1.27
CA LEU A 20 -18.96 -12.83 2.29
C LEU A 20 -19.47 -12.41 3.67
N THR A 21 -19.13 -13.20 4.68
CA THR A 21 -19.42 -12.84 6.06
C THR A 21 -18.56 -11.66 6.52
N GLU A 22 -19.04 -10.92 7.51
CA GLU A 22 -18.31 -9.76 8.02
C GLU A 22 -16.93 -10.12 8.61
N ALA A 23 -16.78 -11.34 9.13
CA ALA A 23 -15.50 -11.86 9.59
C ALA A 23 -14.51 -12.05 8.44
N GLU A 24 -14.95 -12.63 7.32
CA GLU A 24 -14.11 -12.84 6.13
C GLU A 24 -13.71 -11.52 5.47
N ILE A 25 -14.63 -10.54 5.44
CA ILE A 25 -14.36 -9.20 4.91
C ILE A 25 -13.25 -8.54 5.74
N LYS A 26 -13.32 -8.60 7.06
CA LYS A 26 -12.30 -8.02 7.96
C LYS A 26 -10.94 -8.69 7.80
N GLU A 27 -10.90 -10.02 7.71
CA GLU A 27 -9.66 -10.78 7.49
C GLU A 27 -9.01 -10.41 6.14
N LYS A 28 -9.80 -10.41 5.06
CA LYS A 28 -9.31 -10.05 3.72
C LYS A 28 -8.84 -8.60 3.66
N ALA A 29 -9.60 -7.68 4.27
CA ALA A 29 -9.23 -6.27 4.31
C ALA A 29 -7.91 -6.03 5.07
N LYS A 30 -7.71 -6.68 6.22
CA LYS A 30 -6.45 -6.61 6.98
C LYS A 30 -5.26 -7.12 6.16
N LYS A 31 -5.44 -8.24 5.47
CA LYS A 31 -4.39 -8.84 4.65
C LYS A 31 -3.94 -7.90 3.53
N ILE A 32 -4.89 -7.34 2.78
CA ILE A 32 -4.59 -6.39 1.70
C ILE A 32 -3.99 -5.10 2.25
N HIS A 33 -4.50 -4.58 3.35
CA HIS A 33 -3.95 -3.38 3.99
C HIS A 33 -2.47 -3.56 4.37
N SER A 34 -2.10 -4.72 4.92
CA SER A 34 -0.71 -5.05 5.25
C SER A 34 0.18 -5.12 3.99
N GLN A 35 -0.31 -5.75 2.92
CA GLN A 35 0.40 -5.85 1.64
C GLN A 35 0.63 -4.47 1.01
N LEU A 36 -0.39 -3.61 1.01
CA LEU A 36 -0.30 -2.24 0.49
C LEU A 36 0.71 -1.40 1.28
N ASN A 37 0.74 -1.51 2.61
CA ASN A 37 1.74 -0.83 3.43
C ASN A 37 3.16 -1.33 3.11
N THR A 38 3.32 -2.64 2.91
CA THR A 38 4.62 -3.22 2.53
C THR A 38 5.09 -2.70 1.18
N LEU A 39 4.18 -2.61 0.21
CA LEU A 39 4.47 -2.05 -1.11
C LEU A 39 4.82 -0.56 -1.04
N ASP A 40 4.10 0.24 -0.25
CA ASP A 40 4.42 1.67 -0.06
C ASP A 40 5.81 1.85 0.57
N ILE A 41 6.13 1.09 1.61
CA ILE A 41 7.45 1.14 2.25
C ILE A 41 8.54 0.75 1.25
N SER A 42 8.33 -0.31 0.47
CA SER A 42 9.26 -0.76 -0.56
C SER A 42 9.47 0.30 -1.66
N TRP A 43 8.38 0.91 -2.12
CA TRP A 43 8.40 1.97 -3.12
C TRP A 43 9.13 3.21 -2.61
N ARG A 44 8.86 3.65 -1.37
CA ARG A 44 9.57 4.77 -0.74
C ARG A 44 11.05 4.48 -0.57
N ARG A 45 11.43 3.26 -0.16
CA ARG A 45 12.85 2.85 -0.05
C ARG A 45 13.54 2.90 -1.41
N SER A 46 12.88 2.40 -2.45
CA SER A 46 13.41 2.38 -3.81
C SER A 46 13.57 3.79 -4.38
N ASN A 47 12.57 4.66 -4.21
CA ASN A 47 12.66 6.06 -4.60
C ASN A 47 13.75 6.79 -3.82
N LYS A 48 13.85 6.60 -2.51
CA LYS A 48 14.93 7.21 -1.71
C LYS A 48 16.31 6.79 -2.21
N LYS A 49 16.48 5.52 -2.58
CA LYS A 49 17.74 5.03 -3.17
C LYS A 49 18.02 5.66 -4.54
N PHE A 50 17.00 5.78 -5.39
CA PHE A 50 17.10 6.40 -6.71
C PHE A 50 17.47 7.88 -6.64
N TYR A 51 16.77 8.68 -5.83
CA TYR A 51 17.06 10.11 -5.67
C TYR A 51 18.40 10.35 -4.97
N ARG A 52 18.76 9.52 -3.97
CA ARG A 52 20.08 9.59 -3.35
C ARG A 52 21.20 9.27 -4.37
N MET A 53 21.00 8.38 -5.33
CA MET A 53 22.00 8.16 -6.41
C MET A 53 22.06 9.32 -7.41
N ASN A 54 20.92 9.95 -7.75
CA ASN A 54 20.91 11.10 -8.65
C ASN A 54 21.53 12.37 -8.03
N GLU A 55 21.45 12.55 -6.70
CA GLU A 55 22.16 13.65 -6.02
C GLU A 55 23.69 13.52 -6.09
N PHE A 56 24.24 12.29 -6.20
CA PHE A 56 25.67 12.06 -6.39
C PHE A 56 26.09 12.00 -7.87
N GLY A 57 25.15 11.91 -8.82
CA GLY A 57 25.44 11.85 -10.26
C GLY A 57 25.66 13.20 -10.95
N HIS A 58 25.48 14.33 -10.25
CA HIS A 58 25.69 15.68 -10.78
C HIS A 58 27.04 16.33 -10.41
N MET A 59 27.96 15.57 -9.81
CA MET A 59 29.36 15.98 -9.63
C MET A 59 30.30 15.01 -10.33
N THR A 60 30.31 15.08 -11.66
CA THR A 60 31.49 14.68 -12.45
C THR A 60 31.75 15.81 -13.45
N PHE A 61 32.64 16.73 -13.06
CA PHE A 61 33.40 17.60 -13.96
C PHE A 61 34.53 16.80 -14.60
#